data_AF-A0A2I0K737-F1
#
_entry.id   AF-A0A2I0K737-F1
#
_cell.length_a   1.000
_cell.length_b   1.000
_cell.length_c   1.000
_cell.angle_alpha   90.00
_cell.angle_beta   90.00
_cell.angle_gamma   90.00
#
_symmetry.space_group_name_H-M   'P 1'
#
loop_
_entity.id
_entity.type
_entity.pdbx_description
1 polymer ?
#
loop_
_entity_poly.entity_id
_entity_poly.type
_entity_poly.pdbx_seq_one_letter_code
_entity_poly.pdbx_strand_id
1 'polypeptide(L)'
;MASPRTVPLLYLLILVLASLAAAEIRFTEIRSDDRPIIPFDEFGFTHTGRLELNLSHITLSPAFPDSELGKVGFFLCTRDSWLHVLQQLEDEEISCVLQSDLVKHVFSFDKLQ
;
A
#
# COMPACT_ATOMS: atom_id res chain seq x y z
N MET A 1 31.43 -31.32 -14.42
CA MET A 1 31.05 -32.22 -13.30
C MET A 1 31.25 -31.47 -12.01
N ALA A 2 30.17 -31.07 -11.33
CA ALA A 2 30.27 -30.40 -10.03
C ALA A 2 30.78 -31.40 -8.99
N SER A 3 31.71 -30.97 -8.13
CA SER A 3 32.23 -31.82 -7.06
C SER A 3 31.10 -32.19 -6.09
N PRO A 4 31.01 -33.43 -5.60
CA PRO A 4 29.93 -33.85 -4.68
C PRO A 4 29.87 -33.01 -3.39
N ARG A 5 30.93 -32.25 -3.07
CA ARG A 5 31.01 -31.34 -1.94
C ARG A 5 30.40 -29.95 -2.19
N THR A 6 30.20 -29.52 -3.44
CA THR A 6 29.68 -28.18 -3.75
C THR A 6 28.15 -28.11 -3.73
N VAL A 7 27.48 -29.26 -3.93
CA VAL A 7 26.01 -29.37 -3.89
C VAL A 7 25.42 -28.99 -2.52
N PRO A 8 25.90 -29.53 -1.38
CA PRO A 8 25.35 -29.16 -0.06
C PRO A 8 25.62 -27.69 0.29
N LEU A 9 26.75 -27.13 -0.15
CA LEU A 9 27.08 -25.71 0.07
C LEU A 9 26.12 -24.78 -0.69
N LEU A 10 25.82 -25.11 -1.94
CA LEU A 10 24.85 -24.36 -2.75
C LEU A 10 23.45 -24.41 -2.13
N TYR A 11 23.05 -25.58 -1.62
CA TYR A 11 21.75 -25.75 -0.96
C TYR A 11 21.65 -24.91 0.31
N LEU A 12 22.70 -24.89 1.14
CA LEU A 12 22.77 -24.04 2.34
C LEU A 12 22.69 -22.55 1.98
N LEU A 13 23.39 -22.13 0.93
CA LEU A 13 23.35 -20.73 0.46
C LEU A 13 21.93 -20.33 0.01
N ILE A 14 21.24 -21.18 -0.74
CA ILE A 14 19.87 -20.93 -1.18
C ILE A 14 18.92 -20.82 0.03
N LEU A 15 19.08 -21.67 1.04
CA LEU A 15 18.26 -21.60 2.26
C LEU A 15 18.46 -20.30 3.04
N VAL A 16 19.71 -19.82 3.16
CA VAL A 16 20.01 -18.53 3.80
C VAL A 16 19.44 -17.37 3.00
N LEU A 17 19.57 -17.38 1.68
CA LEU A 17 18.99 -16.34 0.82
C LEU A 17 17.46 -16.36 0.82
N ALA A 18 16.85 -17.54 0.97
CA ALA A 18 15.40 -17.69 1.08
C ALA A 18 14.86 -17.15 2.41
N SER A 19 15.61 -17.27 3.52
CA SER A 19 15.19 -16.67 4.80
C SER A 19 15.27 -15.14 4.81
N LEU A 20 16.22 -14.56 4.05
CA LEU A 20 16.27 -13.12 3.78
C LEU A 20 15.08 -12.61 2.94
N ALA A 21 14.41 -13.51 2.21
CA ALA A 21 13.22 -13.20 1.42
C ALA A 21 11.91 -13.36 2.21
N ALA A 22 11.98 -13.74 3.49
CA ALA A 22 10.80 -13.80 4.36
C ALA A 22 10.35 -12.36 4.68
N ALA A 23 9.41 -11.85 3.90
CA ALA A 23 8.73 -10.58 4.19
C ALA A 23 8.02 -10.67 5.56
N GLU A 24 8.05 -9.57 6.31
CA GLU A 24 7.39 -9.45 7.60
C GLU A 24 5.87 -9.50 7.43
N ILE A 25 5.19 -10.42 8.14
CA ILE A 25 3.72 -10.46 8.19
C ILE A 25 3.27 -9.55 9.34
N ARG A 26 2.62 -8.44 9.00
CA ARG A 26 2.01 -7.52 9.97
C ARG A 26 0.49 -7.67 9.97
N PHE A 27 -0.10 -7.66 11.16
CA PHE A 27 -1.55 -7.61 11.35
C PHE A 27 -1.94 -6.25 11.93
N THR A 28 -2.86 -5.56 11.27
CA THR A 28 -3.34 -4.24 11.67
C THR A 28 -4.87 -4.28 11.79
N GLU A 29 -5.39 -3.93 12.96
CA GLU A 29 -6.82 -3.74 13.21
C GLU A 29 -7.08 -2.26 13.53
N ILE A 30 -7.99 -1.63 12.78
CA ILE A 30 -8.38 -0.23 12.95
C ILE A 30 -9.85 -0.20 13.35
N ARG A 31 -10.17 0.44 14.48
CA ARG A 31 -11.54 0.54 15.01
C ARG A 31 -11.78 1.90 15.62
N SER A 32 -12.94 2.50 15.33
CA SER A 32 -13.34 3.80 15.88
C SER A 32 -12.25 4.87 15.70
N ASP A 33 -11.66 4.91 14.50
CA ASP A 33 -10.61 5.85 14.12
C ASP A 33 -11.24 6.99 13.30
N ASP A 34 -10.96 8.23 13.68
CA ASP A 34 -11.51 9.44 13.08
C ASP A 34 -10.54 10.10 12.09
N ARG A 35 -9.34 9.54 11.91
CA ARG A 35 -8.36 10.09 10.97
C ARG A 35 -8.86 9.88 9.54
N PRO A 36 -8.79 10.91 8.68
CA PRO A 36 -9.19 10.77 7.28
C PRO A 36 -8.21 9.92 6.46
N ILE A 37 -6.98 9.73 6.96
CA ILE A 37 -5.88 9.04 6.28
C ILE A 37 -5.12 8.21 7.29
N ILE A 38 -4.95 6.92 6.98
CA ILE A 38 -4.26 5.97 7.85
C ILE A 38 -3.09 5.36 7.06
N PRO A 39 -1.83 5.67 7.43
CA PRO A 39 -0.68 5.03 6.82
C PRO A 39 -0.58 3.59 7.30
N PHE A 40 -0.50 2.64 6.36
CA PHE A 40 -0.38 1.22 6.69
C PHE A 40 1.07 0.78 6.89
N ASP A 41 1.95 1.15 5.96
CA ASP A 41 3.39 0.91 6.10
C ASP A 41 4.20 1.84 5.20
N GLU A 42 5.48 2.01 5.53
CA GLU A 42 6.47 2.63 4.65
C GLU A 42 7.20 1.52 3.90
N PHE A 43 6.81 1.34 2.65
CA PHE A 43 7.41 0.32 1.81
C PHE A 43 8.68 0.85 1.14
N GLY A 44 9.78 0.10 1.25
CA GLY A 44 11.01 0.34 0.48
C GLY A 44 10.87 -0.07 -1.00
N PHE A 45 9.82 0.39 -1.68
CA PHE A 45 9.60 0.06 -3.08
C PHE A 45 10.64 0.71 -3.98
N THR A 46 11.18 -0.05 -4.92
CA THR A 46 11.87 0.50 -6.08
C THR A 46 10.86 0.84 -7.17
N HIS A 47 11.26 1.58 -8.21
CA HIS A 47 10.38 1.87 -9.36
C HIS A 47 9.87 0.62 -10.09
N THR A 48 10.49 -0.54 -9.89
CA THR A 48 10.08 -1.83 -10.43
C THR A 48 9.33 -2.71 -9.42
N GLY A 49 9.11 -2.20 -8.21
CA GLY A 49 8.35 -2.88 -7.17
C GLY A 49 6.91 -3.17 -7.61
N ARG A 50 6.35 -4.25 -7.06
CA ARG A 50 4.95 -4.63 -7.31
C ARG A 50 4.19 -4.52 -5.99
N LEU A 51 3.02 -3.89 -6.04
CA LEU A 51 2.05 -3.90 -4.97
C LEU A 51 0.88 -4.78 -5.42
N GLU A 52 0.49 -5.72 -4.56
CA GLU A 52 -0.74 -6.48 -4.69
C GLU A 52 -1.66 -6.09 -3.53
N LEU A 53 -2.89 -5.70 -3.87
CA LEU A 53 -3.92 -5.36 -2.90
C LEU A 53 -5.12 -6.25 -3.15
N ASN A 54 -5.50 -7.02 -2.13
CA ASN A 54 -6.69 -7.85 -2.16
C ASN A 54 -7.66 -7.37 -1.08
N LEU A 55 -8.87 -7.02 -1.50
CA LEU A 55 -9.92 -6.52 -0.62
C LEU A 55 -11.04 -7.54 -0.57
N SER A 56 -11.49 -7.87 0.64
CA SER A 56 -12.60 -8.80 0.85
C SER A 56 -13.48 -8.30 2.00
N HIS A 57 -14.74 -8.76 2.01
CA HIS A 57 -15.72 -8.45 3.06
C HIS A 57 -15.96 -6.95 3.31
N ILE A 58 -15.87 -6.12 2.26
CA ILE A 58 -16.16 -4.69 2.36
C ILE A 58 -17.64 -4.50 2.66
N THR A 59 -17.93 -3.76 3.74
CA THR A 59 -19.29 -3.37 4.13
C THR A 59 -19.29 -1.86 4.35
N LEU A 60 -20.18 -1.15 3.66
CA LEU A 60 -20.35 0.30 3.81
C LEU A 60 -21.59 0.59 4.64
N SER A 61 -21.57 1.71 5.37
CA SER A 61 -22.78 2.18 6.06
C SER A 61 -23.87 2.49 5.03
N PRO A 62 -25.14 2.12 5.26
CA PRO A 62 -26.24 2.41 4.34
C PRO A 62 -26.44 3.91 4.06
N ALA A 63 -25.96 4.77 4.94
CA ALA A 63 -26.02 6.23 4.79
C ALA A 63 -24.85 6.80 3.97
N PHE A 64 -23.89 5.97 3.56
CA PHE A 64 -22.73 6.43 2.80
C PHE A 64 -23.14 6.69 1.34
N PRO A 65 -23.01 7.92 0.81
CA PRO A 65 -23.50 8.24 -0.53
C PRO A 65 -22.64 7.60 -1.61
N ASP A 66 -23.26 7.05 -2.65
CA ASP A 66 -22.56 6.52 -3.83
C ASP A 66 -21.66 7.58 -4.51
N SER A 67 -22.06 8.86 -4.49
CA SER A 67 -21.25 9.96 -5.02
C SER A 67 -19.93 10.17 -4.27
N GLU A 68 -19.81 9.67 -3.04
CA GLU A 68 -18.63 9.80 -2.19
C GLU A 68 -17.71 8.57 -2.28
N LEU A 69 -18.12 7.48 -2.95
CA LEU A 69 -17.31 6.26 -3.08
C LEU A 69 -15.97 6.54 -3.75
N GLY A 70 -15.92 7.46 -4.72
CA GLY A 70 -14.68 7.86 -5.40
C GLY A 70 -13.69 8.62 -4.52
N LYS A 71 -14.09 9.05 -3.31
CA LYS A 71 -13.23 9.74 -2.35
C LYS A 71 -12.65 8.79 -1.31
N VAL A 72 -12.97 7.50 -1.37
CA VAL A 72 -12.46 6.46 -0.46
C VAL A 72 -11.66 5.45 -1.27
N GLY A 73 -10.46 5.14 -0.80
CA GLY A 73 -9.57 4.26 -1.53
C GLY A 73 -8.19 4.12 -0.94
N PHE A 74 -7.30 3.55 -1.74
CA PHE A 74 -5.92 3.29 -1.43
C PHE A 74 -5.03 4.01 -2.43
N PHE A 75 -3.98 4.64 -1.94
CA PHE A 75 -2.99 5.33 -2.75
C PHE A 75 -1.58 5.05 -2.24
N LEU A 76 -0.60 5.25 -3.10
CA LEU A 76 0.81 5.28 -2.76
C LEU A 76 1.33 6.70 -2.97
N CYS A 77 2.19 7.15 -2.07
CA CYS A 77 2.88 8.42 -2.19
C CYS A 77 4.31 8.24 -1.67
N THR A 78 5.27 8.96 -2.28
CA THR A 78 6.60 9.08 -1.68
C THR A 78 6.51 10.05 -0.50
N ARG A 79 7.48 9.97 0.42
CA ARG A 79 7.50 10.88 1.56
C ARG A 79 7.64 12.35 1.14
N ASP A 80 8.39 12.60 0.07
CA ASP A 80 8.56 13.95 -0.48
C ASP A 80 7.27 14.46 -1.12
N SER A 81 6.61 13.65 -1.96
CA SER A 81 5.31 14.00 -2.55
C SER A 81 4.23 14.19 -1.50
N TRP A 82 4.29 13.45 -0.38
CA TRP A 82 3.31 13.55 0.69
C TRP A 82 3.26 14.94 1.34
N LEU A 83 4.43 15.58 1.53
CA LEU A 83 4.49 16.94 2.03
C LEU A 83 3.80 17.93 1.08
N HIS A 84 3.98 17.75 -0.22
CA HIS A 84 3.31 18.58 -1.22
C HIS A 84 1.80 18.34 -1.24
N VAL A 85 1.33 17.09 -1.14
CA VAL A 85 -0.10 16.78 -1.05
C VAL A 85 -0.73 17.45 0.18
N LEU A 86 -0.05 17.45 1.32
CA LEU A 86 -0.53 18.13 2.53
C LEU A 86 -0.66 19.64 2.31
N GLN A 87 0.31 20.25 1.62
CA GLN A 87 0.24 21.67 1.25
C GLN A 87 -0.97 21.95 0.34
N GLN A 88 -1.24 21.09 -0.65
CA GLN A 88 -2.42 21.24 -1.53
C GLN A 88 -3.74 21.17 -0.77
N LEU A 89 -3.81 20.36 0.30
CA LEU A 89 -4.99 20.31 1.17
C LEU A 89 -5.11 21.57 2.04
N GLU A 90 -3.99 22.05 2.60
CA GLU A 90 -3.97 23.25 3.43
C GLU A 90 -4.33 24.52 2.64
N ASP A 91 -3.85 24.61 1.40
CA ASP A 91 -4.13 25.72 0.48
C ASP A 91 -5.51 25.59 -0.20
N GLU A 92 -6.30 24.57 0.17
CA GLU A 92 -7.63 24.27 -0.38
C GLU A 92 -7.65 24.04 -1.92
N GLU A 93 -6.51 23.69 -2.52
CA GLU A 93 -6.41 23.34 -3.94
C GLU A 93 -7.13 22.02 -4.25
N ILE A 94 -7.08 21.09 -3.29
CA ILE A 94 -7.78 19.81 -3.34
C ILE A 94 -8.57 19.60 -2.04
N SER A 95 -9.69 18.90 -2.15
CA SER A 95 -10.55 18.54 -1.00
C SER A 95 -10.30 17.13 -0.48
N CYS A 96 -9.64 16.30 -1.28
CA CYS A 96 -9.37 14.89 -1.00
C CYS A 96 -8.01 14.52 -1.60
N VAL A 97 -7.23 13.70 -0.89
CA VAL A 97 -5.91 13.25 -1.36
C VAL A 97 -5.98 12.49 -2.68
N LEU A 98 -7.07 11.76 -2.91
CA LEU A 98 -7.32 11.07 -4.18
C LEU A 98 -7.60 12.03 -5.35
N GLN A 99 -7.52 13.34 -5.17
CA GLN A 99 -7.59 14.31 -6.28
C GLN A 99 -6.20 14.80 -6.70
N SER A 100 -5.16 14.52 -5.91
CA SER A 100 -3.81 14.99 -6.21
C SER A 100 -3.15 14.15 -7.31
N ASP A 101 -2.58 14.83 -8.31
CA ASP A 101 -1.74 14.18 -9.34
C ASP A 101 -0.39 13.67 -8.79
N LEU A 102 -0.05 14.01 -7.54
CA LEU A 102 1.19 13.60 -6.88
C LEU A 102 1.09 12.22 -6.22
N VAL A 103 -0.12 11.67 -6.08
CA VAL A 103 -0.33 10.33 -5.55
C VAL A 103 -0.54 9.32 -6.67
N LYS A 104 -0.05 8.11 -6.46
CA LYS A 104 -0.35 6.97 -7.31
C LYS A 104 -1.59 6.26 -6.77
N HIS A 105 -2.70 6.40 -7.47
CA HIS A 105 -3.92 5.66 -7.18
C HIS A 105 -3.69 4.16 -7.28
N VAL A 106 -4.02 3.43 -6.20
CA VAL A 106 -4.00 1.96 -6.19
C VAL A 106 -5.39 1.43 -6.46
N PHE A 107 -6.38 1.89 -5.69
CA PHE A 107 -7.76 1.47 -5.81
C PHE A 107 -8.70 2.54 -5.26
N SER A 108 -9.91 2.63 -5.81
CA SER A 108 -10.94 3.58 -5.37
C SER A 108 -12.28 2.84 -5.34
N PHE A 109 -13.12 3.15 -4.35
CA PHE A 109 -14.27 2.31 -4.01
C PHE A 109 -15.43 2.45 -4.98
N ASP A 110 -15.47 3.50 -5.79
CA ASP A 110 -16.39 3.64 -6.92
C ASP A 110 -16.25 2.50 -7.94
N LYS A 111 -15.11 1.82 -7.97
CA LYS A 111 -14.86 0.65 -8.82
C LYS A 111 -15.42 -0.67 -8.27
N LEU A 112 -16.10 -0.62 -7.12
CA LEU A 112 -16.80 -1.79 -6.55
C LEU A 112 -18.19 -1.99 -7.18
N GLN A 113 -18.69 -1.02 -7.94
CA GLN A 113 -20.00 -1.04 -8.61
C GLN A 113 -19.89 -1.44 -10.08
#